data_AF-A0A961IDI1-F1
#
_entry.id   AF-A0A961IDI1-F1
#
_cell.length_a   1.000
_cell.length_b   1.000
_cell.length_c   1.000
_cell.angle_alpha   90.00
_cell.angle_beta   90.00
_cell.angle_gamma   90.00
#
_symmetry.space_group_name_H-M   'P 1'
#
loop_
_entity.id
_entity.type
_entity.pdbx_description
1 polymer ?
#
loop_
_entity_poly.entity_id
_entity_poly.type
_entity_poly.pdbx_seq_one_letter_code
_entity_poly.pdbx_strand_id
1 'polypeptide(L)'
;MRKNRIYIDVLKSGIHVAALRRSSAVLRNTFALMRMALFIVLPLFILRAEPLIIDGRHQDESSNQNRQSALEQITRTDPYSRNQNPDTTDRQNMQDATMNEQEHPRTLDDLIELLETDVEVRIRVLEPREKSPYTGRVLSYLEAVAFTGQGDLIRSQHTVLFNSETDIQIQYHNDRYNLSWRKMRVMVLPHFEKEIDRDTQNLSTALEQLQIELRNRRFIFAEYGLEAGKEYYARLHNETYHLPPEGPDEPPRRRTNTTLQISDRSFAEEPQMTPMYRTWTY
;
A
#
# COMPACT_ATOMS: atom_id res chain seq x y z
N MET A 1 -38.91 -45.23 -20.53
CA MET A 1 -39.49 -45.00 -21.88
C MET A 1 -40.90 -44.42 -21.74
N ARG A 2 -41.10 -43.14 -22.09
CA ARG A 2 -42.28 -42.57 -22.78
C ARG A 2 -42.10 -41.05 -22.85
N LYS A 3 -41.88 -40.57 -24.08
CA LYS A 3 -41.77 -39.16 -24.46
C LYS A 3 -43.18 -38.59 -24.63
N ASN A 4 -43.51 -37.51 -23.94
CA ASN A 4 -44.67 -36.69 -24.28
C ASN A 4 -44.20 -35.52 -25.18
N ARG A 5 -44.66 -35.56 -26.43
CA ARG A 5 -44.64 -34.46 -27.39
C ARG A 5 -45.86 -33.58 -27.09
N ILE A 6 -45.65 -32.28 -26.96
CA ILE A 6 -46.69 -31.28 -27.13
C ILE A 6 -46.28 -30.42 -28.32
N TYR A 7 -47.06 -30.51 -29.38
CA TYR A 7 -47.07 -29.59 -30.52
C TYR A 7 -47.94 -28.38 -30.12
N ILE A 8 -47.44 -27.16 -30.29
CA ILE A 8 -48.29 -25.97 -30.44
C ILE A 8 -47.78 -25.19 -31.64
N ASP A 9 -48.73 -24.95 -32.53
CA ASP A 9 -48.61 -24.29 -33.82
C ASP A 9 -48.23 -22.82 -33.75
N VAL A 10 -47.49 -22.45 -34.78
CA VAL A 10 -47.17 -21.11 -35.25
C VAL A 10 -48.42 -20.49 -35.87
N LEU A 11 -48.75 -19.23 -35.51
CA LEU A 11 -49.14 -18.16 -36.44
C LEU A 11 -49.65 -16.89 -35.71
N LYS A 12 -49.30 -15.74 -36.29
CA LYS A 12 -49.80 -14.36 -36.10
C LYS A 12 -49.07 -13.47 -35.09
N SER A 13 -48.18 -12.63 -35.64
CA SER A 13 -48.32 -11.16 -35.57
C SER A 13 -47.13 -10.45 -36.24
N GLY A 14 -47.02 -10.60 -37.56
CA GLY A 14 -46.18 -9.72 -38.38
C GLY A 14 -46.85 -8.36 -38.58
N ILE A 15 -46.85 -7.47 -37.58
CA ILE A 15 -47.22 -6.04 -37.75
C ILE A 15 -46.30 -5.07 -36.96
N HIS A 16 -45.42 -5.53 -36.06
CA HIS A 16 -44.66 -4.60 -35.19
C HIS A 16 -43.22 -4.22 -35.59
N VAL A 17 -42.73 -4.55 -36.79
CA VAL A 17 -41.32 -4.27 -37.17
C VAL A 17 -41.15 -3.02 -38.05
N ALA A 18 -42.23 -2.42 -38.56
CA ALA A 18 -42.13 -1.24 -39.42
C ALA A 18 -42.05 0.11 -38.66
N ALA A 19 -42.39 0.14 -37.37
CA ALA A 19 -42.44 1.39 -36.59
C ALA A 19 -41.12 1.76 -35.87
N LEU A 20 -40.17 0.83 -35.70
CA LEU A 20 -38.90 1.11 -35.00
C LEU A 20 -37.75 1.59 -35.89
N ARG A 21 -37.89 1.57 -37.23
CA ARG A 21 -36.82 2.02 -38.15
C ARG A 21 -36.86 3.50 -38.53
N ARG A 22 -37.89 4.25 -38.15
CA ARG A 22 -37.98 5.70 -38.45
C ARG A 22 -37.51 6.62 -37.31
N SER A 23 -37.28 6.08 -36.11
CA SER A 23 -36.86 6.88 -34.94
C SER A 23 -35.34 7.07 -34.81
N SER A 24 -34.52 6.35 -35.59
CA SER A 24 -33.05 6.41 -35.47
C SER A 24 -32.38 7.49 -36.34
N ALA A 25 -33.12 8.12 -37.26
CA ALA A 25 -32.57 9.18 -38.13
C ALA A 25 -32.64 10.56 -37.45
N VAL A 26 -33.68 10.81 -36.64
CA VAL A 26 -33.88 12.11 -35.97
C VAL A 26 -32.89 12.28 -34.80
N LEU A 27 -32.55 11.20 -34.09
CA LEU A 27 -31.59 11.23 -32.97
C LEU A 27 -30.12 11.37 -33.39
N ARG A 28 -29.77 11.08 -34.65
CA ARG A 28 -28.39 11.26 -35.15
C ARG A 28 -28.07 12.72 -35.53
N ASN A 29 -29.08 13.50 -35.93
CA ASN A 29 -28.88 14.91 -36.30
C ASN A 29 -28.80 15.86 -35.08
N THR A 30 -29.43 15.53 -33.96
CA THR A 30 -29.33 16.34 -32.74
C THR A 30 -27.96 16.22 -32.05
N PHE A 31 -27.33 15.04 -32.10
CA PHE A 31 -25.99 14.84 -31.56
C PHE A 31 -24.87 15.55 -32.35
N ALA A 32 -25.04 15.73 -33.66
CA ALA A 32 -24.07 16.44 -34.50
C ALA A 32 -24.07 17.95 -34.23
N LEU A 33 -25.25 18.54 -33.98
CA LEU A 33 -25.37 19.97 -33.65
C LEU A 33 -24.83 20.29 -32.23
N MET A 34 -24.97 19.38 -31.27
CA MET A 34 -24.42 19.58 -29.91
C MET A 34 -22.88 19.50 -29.89
N ARG A 35 -22.26 18.72 -30.78
CA ARG A 35 -20.79 18.65 -30.90
C ARG A 35 -20.18 19.89 -31.53
N MET A 36 -20.87 20.60 -32.43
CA MET A 36 -20.35 21.87 -32.97
C MET A 36 -20.43 23.02 -31.96
N ALA A 37 -21.45 23.05 -31.08
CA ALA A 37 -21.56 24.09 -30.07
C ALA A 37 -20.44 24.03 -29.01
N LEU A 38 -19.89 22.85 -28.74
CA LEU A 38 -18.81 22.67 -27.75
C LEU A 38 -17.43 23.12 -28.27
N PHE A 39 -17.23 23.19 -29.59
CA PHE A 39 -15.95 23.59 -30.19
C PHE A 39 -15.80 25.10 -30.44
N ILE A 40 -16.90 25.87 -30.35
CA ILE A 40 -16.86 27.33 -30.59
C ILE A 40 -16.67 28.12 -29.29
N VAL A 41 -16.96 27.54 -28.11
CA VAL A 41 -16.86 28.24 -26.81
C VAL A 41 -15.54 27.97 -26.08
N LEU A 42 -14.76 26.96 -26.48
CA LEU A 42 -13.56 26.56 -25.74
C LEU A 42 -12.25 27.35 -25.98
N PRO A 43 -12.05 28.20 -27.02
CA PRO A 43 -10.75 28.87 -27.19
C PRO A 43 -10.64 30.25 -26.54
N LEU A 44 -11.66 30.75 -25.82
CA LEU A 44 -11.64 32.11 -25.25
C LEU A 44 -11.14 32.22 -23.80
N PHE A 45 -10.74 31.12 -23.16
CA PHE A 45 -10.25 31.12 -21.77
C PHE A 45 -8.76 30.74 -21.58
N ILE A 46 -7.99 30.60 -22.66
CA ILE A 46 -6.55 30.29 -22.59
C ILE A 46 -5.72 31.53 -22.95
N LEU A 47 -5.88 32.63 -22.22
CA LEU A 47 -4.99 33.80 -22.30
C LEU A 47 -4.90 34.51 -20.94
N ARG A 48 -4.16 33.89 -20.01
CA ARG A 48 -3.37 34.48 -18.90
C ARG A 48 -3.25 33.47 -17.76
N ALA A 49 -2.26 32.59 -17.86
CA ALA A 49 -1.65 31.98 -16.69
C ALA A 49 -0.15 32.26 -16.80
N GLU A 50 0.34 33.18 -15.98
CA GLU A 50 1.77 33.38 -15.80
C GLU A 50 2.35 32.11 -15.14
N PRO A 51 3.52 31.62 -15.56
CA PRO A 51 4.14 30.48 -14.90
C PRO A 51 4.65 30.93 -13.53
N LEU A 52 3.99 30.46 -12.47
CA LEU A 52 4.56 30.47 -11.12
C LEU A 52 5.69 29.43 -11.11
N ILE A 53 6.93 29.89 -11.29
CA ILE A 53 8.13 29.11 -11.02
C ILE A 53 8.19 28.96 -9.49
N ILE A 54 7.69 27.85 -8.97
CA ILE A 54 7.95 27.43 -7.60
C ILE A 54 9.21 26.58 -7.64
N ASP A 55 10.31 27.18 -7.19
CA ASP A 55 11.61 26.52 -7.04
C ASP A 55 11.50 25.51 -5.88
N GLY A 56 11.13 24.28 -6.23
CA GLY A 56 10.87 23.17 -5.30
C GLY A 56 12.11 22.34 -4.99
N ARG A 57 13.27 22.97 -4.76
CA ARG A 57 14.48 22.28 -4.30
C ARG A 57 15.00 22.92 -3.01
N HIS A 58 15.21 22.05 -2.02
CA HIS A 58 15.68 22.31 -0.65
C HIS A 58 14.58 22.64 0.39
N GLN A 59 13.77 21.65 0.77
CA GLN A 59 13.12 21.68 2.09
C GLN A 59 12.91 20.33 2.80
N ASP A 60 13.25 19.19 2.19
CA ASP A 60 12.96 17.88 2.81
C ASP A 60 14.03 17.39 3.80
N GLU A 61 15.29 17.81 3.69
CA GLU A 61 16.35 17.28 4.57
C GLU A 61 16.32 17.88 5.99
N SER A 62 15.96 19.16 6.15
CA SER A 62 15.87 19.80 7.47
C SER A 62 14.63 19.38 8.27
N SER A 63 13.58 18.87 7.60
CA SER A 63 12.36 18.39 8.27
C SER A 63 12.56 17.01 8.90
N ASN A 64 13.35 16.12 8.26
CA ASN A 64 13.61 14.78 8.78
C ASN A 64 14.52 14.77 10.02
N GLN A 65 15.51 15.66 10.10
CA GLN A 65 16.38 15.79 11.28
C GLN A 65 15.64 16.29 12.52
N ASN A 66 14.72 17.26 12.37
CA ASN A 66 13.90 17.73 13.50
C ASN A 66 12.86 16.67 13.95
N ARG A 67 12.41 15.79 13.06
CA ARG A 67 11.45 14.71 13.37
C ARG A 67 12.06 13.55 14.13
N GLN A 68 13.27 13.10 13.79
CA GLN A 68 13.99 12.08 14.57
C GLN A 68 14.30 12.58 16.00
N SER A 69 14.65 13.86 16.13
CA SER A 69 14.91 14.51 17.42
C SER A 69 13.68 14.54 18.35
N ALA A 70 12.48 14.73 17.80
CA ALA A 70 11.24 14.75 18.56
C ALA A 70 10.82 13.35 19.05
N LEU A 71 11.07 12.31 18.25
CA LEU A 71 10.76 10.92 18.62
C LEU A 71 11.71 10.38 19.70
N GLU A 72 13.00 10.74 19.66
CA GLU A 72 13.97 10.35 20.69
C GLU A 72 13.70 10.99 22.06
N GLN A 73 13.11 12.20 22.10
CA GLN A 73 12.72 12.85 23.36
C GLN A 73 11.52 12.17 24.05
N ILE A 74 10.63 11.56 23.27
CA ILE A 74 9.47 10.82 23.80
C ILE A 74 9.92 9.50 24.45
N THR A 75 10.95 8.84 23.92
CA THR A 75 11.46 7.56 24.49
C THR A 75 12.23 7.77 25.80
N ARG A 76 12.79 8.95 26.06
CA ARG A 76 13.58 9.24 27.28
C ARG A 76 12.76 9.65 28.49
N THR A 77 11.45 9.88 28.34
CA THR A 77 10.60 10.40 29.42
C THR A 77 9.75 9.34 30.11
N ASP A 78 9.94 8.05 29.82
CA ASP A 78 9.22 6.97 30.51
C ASP A 78 9.91 6.60 31.85
N PRO A 79 9.31 6.94 33.01
CA PRO A 79 9.93 6.73 34.33
C PRO A 79 9.93 5.26 34.79
N TYR A 80 9.36 4.32 34.01
CA TYR A 80 9.24 2.92 34.42
C TYR A 80 10.46 2.04 34.12
N SER A 81 11.46 2.52 33.37
CA SER A 81 12.56 1.67 32.90
C SER A 81 13.80 1.63 33.81
N ARG A 82 13.77 2.24 35.01
CA ARG A 82 14.98 2.51 35.81
C ARG A 82 15.22 1.60 37.03
N ASN A 83 14.46 0.52 37.22
CA ASN A 83 14.57 -0.24 38.47
C ASN A 83 14.38 -1.76 38.32
N GLN A 84 15.09 -2.38 37.38
CA GLN A 84 15.25 -3.84 37.37
C GLN A 84 16.67 -4.21 37.82
N ASN A 85 16.75 -4.73 39.03
CA ASN A 85 17.94 -5.40 39.56
C ASN A 85 18.24 -6.67 38.75
N PRO A 86 19.51 -6.99 38.46
CA PRO A 86 19.87 -8.26 37.85
C PRO A 86 19.65 -9.39 38.85
N ASP A 87 18.68 -10.26 38.55
CA ASP A 87 18.40 -11.46 39.34
C ASP A 87 19.44 -12.54 39.05
N THR A 88 20.11 -12.99 40.11
CA THR A 88 21.11 -14.04 40.10
C THR A 88 20.42 -15.41 40.02
N THR A 89 20.08 -15.83 38.80
CA THR A 89 19.69 -17.22 38.53
C THR A 89 20.63 -17.81 37.48
N ASP A 90 21.87 -18.04 37.86
CA ASP A 90 22.86 -18.77 37.07
C ASP A 90 23.51 -19.81 37.98
N ARG A 91 23.13 -21.09 37.81
CA ARG A 91 24.01 -22.27 38.04
C ARG A 91 23.41 -23.68 37.91
N GLN A 92 22.16 -23.88 37.45
CA GLN A 92 21.58 -25.25 37.46
C GLN A 92 21.08 -25.86 36.13
N ASN A 93 21.34 -25.26 34.97
CA ASN A 93 20.96 -25.85 33.66
C ASN A 93 22.16 -26.04 32.72
N MET A 94 23.17 -26.80 33.15
CA MET A 94 24.39 -27.03 32.37
C MET A 94 24.50 -28.46 31.78
N GLN A 95 23.38 -29.19 31.64
CA GLN A 95 23.40 -30.57 31.12
C GLN A 95 22.41 -30.92 29.99
N ASP A 96 21.57 -29.98 29.52
CA ASP A 96 20.73 -30.18 28.31
C ASP A 96 21.22 -29.40 27.07
N ALA A 97 22.41 -28.82 27.11
CA ALA A 97 23.00 -28.08 25.99
C ALA A 97 23.64 -28.99 24.91
N THR A 98 22.97 -30.10 24.57
CA THR A 98 23.34 -30.90 23.40
C THR A 98 22.46 -30.49 22.22
N MET A 99 23.08 -29.80 21.26
CA MET A 99 22.60 -29.59 19.89
C MET A 99 21.22 -28.94 19.73
N ASN A 100 21.10 -27.67 20.12
CA ASN A 100 20.41 -26.73 19.24
C ASN A 100 21.51 -26.09 18.38
N GLU A 101 21.87 -26.74 17.27
CA GLU A 101 22.46 -26.00 16.16
C GLU A 101 21.50 -24.84 15.91
N GLN A 102 21.93 -23.62 16.23
CA GLN A 102 21.19 -22.42 15.88
C GLN A 102 21.20 -22.38 14.35
N GLU A 103 20.21 -23.01 13.72
CA GLU A 103 19.99 -22.90 12.30
C GLU A 103 19.92 -21.41 11.99
N HIS A 104 20.94 -20.91 11.30
CA HIS A 104 20.96 -19.54 10.88
C HIS A 104 19.68 -19.31 10.06
N PRO A 105 18.86 -18.30 10.41
CA PRO A 105 17.64 -18.03 9.68
C PRO A 105 18.01 -17.78 8.21
N ARG A 106 17.36 -18.54 7.31
CA ARG A 106 17.57 -18.44 5.88
C ARG A 106 17.18 -17.06 5.38
N THR A 107 17.63 -16.67 4.20
CA THR A 107 17.37 -15.38 3.58
C THR A 107 16.28 -15.48 2.51
N LEU A 108 15.78 -14.34 2.03
CA LEU A 108 14.90 -14.35 0.86
C LEU A 108 15.56 -14.99 -0.36
N ASP A 109 16.87 -14.88 -0.53
CA ASP A 109 17.56 -15.46 -1.69
C ASP A 109 17.45 -17.00 -1.66
N ASP A 110 17.51 -17.61 -0.47
CA ASP A 110 17.23 -19.05 -0.30
C ASP A 110 15.76 -19.40 -0.62
N LEU A 111 14.82 -18.51 -0.28
CA LEU A 111 13.40 -18.70 -0.62
C LEU A 111 13.15 -18.55 -2.13
N ILE A 112 13.92 -17.69 -2.82
CA ILE A 112 13.85 -17.50 -4.28
C ILE A 112 14.24 -18.77 -5.03
N GLU A 113 15.21 -19.52 -4.52
CA GLU A 113 15.60 -20.81 -5.11
C GLU A 113 14.50 -21.87 -5.00
N LEU A 114 13.60 -21.75 -4.02
CA LEU A 114 12.54 -22.71 -3.74
C LEU A 114 11.21 -22.41 -4.42
N LEU A 115 10.93 -21.13 -4.68
CA LEU A 115 9.64 -20.68 -5.18
C LEU A 115 9.73 -20.31 -6.67
N GLU A 116 8.76 -20.80 -7.43
CA GLU A 116 8.54 -20.31 -8.79
C GLU A 116 7.98 -18.88 -8.75
N THR A 117 8.37 -18.05 -9.73
CA THR A 117 7.86 -16.68 -9.85
C THR A 117 6.37 -16.68 -10.13
N ASP A 118 5.65 -15.74 -9.51
CA ASP A 118 4.20 -15.55 -9.60
C ASP A 118 3.34 -16.74 -9.11
N VAL A 119 3.94 -17.74 -8.45
CA VAL A 119 3.21 -18.81 -7.76
C VAL A 119 2.82 -18.35 -6.35
N GLU A 120 1.53 -18.46 -6.04
CA GLU A 120 0.98 -18.11 -4.74
C GLU A 120 1.27 -19.20 -3.70
N VAL A 121 1.77 -18.78 -2.54
CA VAL A 121 2.02 -19.62 -1.37
C VAL A 121 1.47 -18.99 -0.10
N ARG A 122 1.48 -19.76 1.00
CA ARG A 122 1.14 -19.28 2.33
C ARG A 122 2.39 -19.10 3.18
N ILE A 123 2.51 -17.94 3.81
CA ILE A 123 3.57 -17.67 4.78
C ILE A 123 2.94 -17.23 6.10
N ARG A 124 3.64 -17.47 7.21
CA ARG A 124 3.27 -16.97 8.53
C ARG A 124 4.29 -15.94 8.98
N VAL A 125 3.83 -14.79 9.47
CA VAL A 125 4.73 -13.78 10.05
C VAL A 125 4.98 -14.17 11.52
N LEU A 126 6.24 -14.14 11.98
CA LEU A 126 6.60 -14.79 13.25
C LEU A 126 6.58 -13.85 14.46
N GLU A 127 7.27 -12.71 14.37
CA GLU A 127 7.54 -11.87 15.54
C GLU A 127 7.12 -10.43 15.30
N PRO A 128 6.39 -9.80 16.24
CA PRO A 128 6.15 -8.37 16.18
C PRO A 128 7.45 -7.66 16.59
N ARG A 129 7.74 -6.53 15.96
CA ARG A 129 9.00 -5.80 16.22
C ARG A 129 8.77 -4.35 16.60
N GLU A 130 7.59 -3.82 16.31
CA GLU A 130 7.39 -2.38 16.37
C GLU A 130 6.01 -2.00 16.89
N LYS A 131 5.99 -1.01 17.79
CA LYS A 131 4.76 -0.40 18.29
C LYS A 131 4.49 0.88 17.50
N SER A 132 3.30 0.99 16.92
CA SER A 132 2.89 2.21 16.21
C SER A 132 2.95 3.42 17.15
N PRO A 133 3.58 4.53 16.72
CA PRO A 133 3.58 5.78 17.49
C PRO A 133 2.21 6.48 17.47
N TYR A 134 1.31 6.13 16.54
CA TYR A 134 0.01 6.79 16.39
C TYR A 134 -1.11 6.04 17.10
N THR A 135 -1.15 4.70 16.99
CA THR A 135 -2.23 3.87 17.54
C THR A 135 -1.79 2.96 18.68
N GLY A 136 -0.48 2.79 18.89
CA GLY A 136 0.04 1.86 19.88
C GLY A 136 -0.09 0.38 19.51
N ARG A 137 -0.59 0.04 18.30
CA ARG A 137 -0.65 -1.34 17.79
C ARG A 137 0.76 -1.90 17.64
N VAL A 138 0.95 -3.18 17.95
CA VAL A 138 2.23 -3.85 17.79
C VAL A 138 2.19 -4.74 16.54
N LEU A 139 3.07 -4.47 15.59
CA LEU A 139 3.12 -5.11 14.28
C LEU A 139 4.55 -5.56 13.96
N SER A 140 4.69 -6.53 13.07
CA SER A 140 5.99 -6.98 12.53
C SER A 140 6.51 -6.03 11.47
N TYR A 141 5.60 -5.38 10.75
CA TYR A 141 5.86 -4.32 9.78
C TYR A 141 4.74 -3.29 9.88
N LEU A 142 5.07 -2.01 9.76
CA LEU A 142 4.15 -0.90 9.85
C LEU A 142 4.45 0.14 8.76
N GLU A 143 3.39 0.63 8.12
CA GLU A 143 3.41 1.80 7.25
C GLU A 143 2.25 2.72 7.68
N ALA A 144 2.55 3.97 8.03
CA ALA A 144 1.54 4.97 8.36
C ALA A 144 1.48 6.04 7.28
N VAL A 145 0.28 6.37 6.82
CA VAL A 145 0.06 7.24 5.67
C VAL A 145 -1.02 8.27 6.00
N ALA A 146 -0.78 9.53 5.64
CA ALA A 146 -1.81 10.55 5.57
C ALA A 146 -2.22 10.76 4.11
N PHE A 147 -3.47 10.48 3.78
CA PHE A 147 -4.07 10.84 2.51
C PHE A 147 -4.64 12.24 2.57
N THR A 148 -4.31 13.04 1.57
CA THR A 148 -4.79 14.41 1.43
C THR A 148 -5.38 14.60 0.03
N GLY A 149 -6.32 15.53 -0.07
CA GLY A 149 -7.01 15.85 -1.33
C GLY A 149 -8.21 16.74 -1.07
N GLN A 150 -8.93 17.10 -2.12
CA GLN A 150 -10.10 17.98 -2.02
C GLN A 150 -11.39 17.21 -2.28
N GLY A 151 -12.41 17.46 -1.46
CA GLY A 151 -13.74 16.85 -1.59
C GLY A 151 -13.67 15.33 -1.59
N ASP A 152 -14.30 14.71 -2.58
CA ASP A 152 -14.37 13.26 -2.74
C ASP A 152 -13.03 12.63 -3.18
N LEU A 153 -12.03 13.45 -3.53
CA LEU A 153 -10.71 13.02 -3.97
C LEU A 153 -9.67 13.04 -2.83
N ILE A 154 -10.10 12.85 -1.59
CA ILE A 154 -9.23 12.90 -0.40
C ILE A 154 -8.07 11.89 -0.43
N ARG A 155 -8.14 10.84 -1.27
CA ARG A 155 -7.05 9.86 -1.49
C ARG A 155 -6.16 10.15 -2.70
N SER A 156 -6.34 11.28 -3.38
CA SER A 156 -5.58 11.62 -4.58
C SER A 156 -4.11 11.94 -4.30
N GLN A 157 -3.79 12.42 -3.11
CA GLN A 157 -2.43 12.68 -2.64
C GLN A 157 -2.19 11.92 -1.35
N HIS A 158 -0.94 11.57 -1.07
CA HIS A 158 -0.58 10.96 0.18
C HIS A 158 0.84 11.30 0.59
N THR A 159 1.10 11.20 1.89
CA THR A 159 2.42 11.32 2.49
C THR A 159 2.63 10.11 3.38
N VAL A 160 3.73 9.38 3.13
CA VAL A 160 4.18 8.32 4.04
C VAL A 160 4.79 9.02 5.25
N LEU A 161 4.17 8.83 6.41
CA LEU A 161 4.57 9.45 7.66
C LEU A 161 5.59 8.60 8.41
N PHE A 162 5.42 7.29 8.30
CA PHE A 162 6.24 6.31 8.99
C PHE A 162 6.33 5.03 8.17
N ASN A 163 7.50 4.40 8.18
CA ASN A 163 7.70 3.06 7.64
C ASN A 163 8.70 2.29 8.49
N SER A 164 8.40 1.01 8.75
CA SER A 164 9.34 0.09 9.39
C SER A 164 10.53 -0.18 8.47
N GLU A 165 11.71 0.28 8.88
CA GLU A 165 12.98 -0.03 8.20
C GLU A 165 13.67 -1.29 8.75
N THR A 166 12.92 -2.13 9.46
CA THR A 166 13.42 -3.37 10.06
C THR A 166 13.06 -4.57 9.21
N ASP A 167 14.01 -5.50 9.10
CA ASP A 167 13.76 -6.79 8.46
C ASP A 167 12.76 -7.60 9.33
N ILE A 168 11.95 -8.44 8.68
CA ILE A 168 10.94 -9.25 9.36
C ILE A 168 11.27 -10.74 9.26
N GLN A 169 10.69 -11.54 10.14
CA GLN A 169 10.77 -12.99 10.06
C GLN A 169 9.46 -13.59 9.59
N ILE A 170 9.57 -14.45 8.58
CA ILE A 170 8.47 -15.25 8.06
C ILE A 170 8.79 -16.74 8.19
N GLN A 171 7.75 -17.54 8.19
CA GLN A 171 7.82 -19.00 8.12
C GLN A 171 7.13 -19.46 6.86
N TYR A 172 7.82 -20.31 6.11
CA TYR A 172 7.27 -21.05 4.97
C TYR A 172 7.52 -22.53 5.23
N HIS A 173 6.44 -23.32 5.30
CA HIS A 173 6.47 -24.68 5.86
C HIS A 173 7.11 -24.71 7.27
N ASN A 174 8.20 -25.46 7.45
CA ASN A 174 8.88 -25.60 8.74
C ASN A 174 10.12 -24.70 8.85
N ASP A 175 10.49 -23.99 7.77
CA ASP A 175 11.69 -23.19 7.70
C ASP A 175 11.39 -21.71 8.00
N ARG A 176 12.37 -21.04 8.62
CA ARG A 176 12.30 -19.61 8.96
C ARG A 176 13.18 -18.81 8.02
N TYR A 177 12.65 -17.68 7.55
CA TYR A 177 13.33 -16.78 6.64
C TYR A 177 13.33 -15.35 7.19
N ASN A 178 14.50 -14.72 7.17
CA ASN A 178 14.67 -13.28 7.34
C ASN A 178 14.39 -12.59 5.99
N LEU A 179 13.39 -11.72 5.99
CA LEU A 179 12.98 -10.96 4.83
C LEU A 179 13.35 -9.49 5.02
N SER A 180 14.17 -8.96 4.11
CA SER A 180 14.46 -7.54 4.11
C SER A 180 13.27 -6.72 3.65
N TRP A 181 12.96 -5.64 4.38
CA TRP A 181 11.84 -4.75 4.05
C TRP A 181 11.96 -4.17 2.63
N ARG A 182 13.19 -3.98 2.12
CA ARG A 182 13.46 -3.48 0.76
C ARG A 182 13.04 -4.46 -0.33
N LYS A 183 13.12 -5.77 -0.04
CA LYS A 183 12.74 -6.86 -0.95
C LYS A 183 11.28 -7.31 -0.74
N MET A 184 10.50 -6.62 0.07
CA MET A 184 9.10 -6.91 0.34
C MET A 184 8.18 -5.88 -0.32
N ARG A 185 6.99 -6.32 -0.76
CA ARG A 185 5.88 -5.43 -1.12
C ARG A 185 4.64 -5.84 -0.36
N VAL A 186 4.05 -4.90 0.35
CA VAL A 186 2.86 -5.16 1.16
C VAL A 186 1.62 -4.75 0.37
N MET A 187 0.61 -5.62 0.39
CA MET A 187 -0.67 -5.47 -0.32
C MET A 187 -1.81 -5.89 0.61
N VAL A 188 -1.94 -5.15 1.72
CA VAL A 188 -2.91 -5.44 2.79
C VAL A 188 -3.90 -4.29 2.94
N LEU A 189 -5.08 -4.58 3.49
CA LEU A 189 -5.97 -3.52 3.95
C LEU A 189 -5.39 -2.78 5.16
N PRO A 190 -5.81 -1.52 5.40
CA PRO A 190 -5.44 -0.81 6.61
C PRO A 190 -5.91 -1.56 7.87
N HIS A 191 -5.03 -1.70 8.85
CA HIS A 191 -5.37 -2.15 10.22
C HIS A 191 -6.13 -1.08 10.99
N PHE A 192 -5.88 0.17 10.65
CA PHE A 192 -6.55 1.32 11.21
C PHE A 192 -6.75 2.34 10.10
N GLU A 193 -7.93 2.91 10.05
CA GLU A 193 -8.22 4.03 9.17
C GLU A 193 -9.17 4.98 9.89
N LYS A 194 -8.83 6.26 9.90
CA LYS A 194 -9.65 7.30 10.50
C LYS A 194 -9.56 8.56 9.67
N GLU A 195 -10.73 9.08 9.31
CA GLU A 195 -10.83 10.42 8.78
C GLU A 195 -10.68 11.44 9.91
N ILE A 196 -9.82 12.42 9.72
CA ILE A 196 -9.48 13.45 10.70
C ILE A 196 -9.74 14.81 10.06
N ASP A 197 -10.55 15.61 10.75
CA ASP A 197 -10.82 17.01 10.45
C ASP A 197 -10.58 17.87 11.70
N ARG A 198 -10.81 19.18 11.62
CA ARG A 198 -10.59 20.11 12.73
C ARG A 198 -11.41 19.79 13.99
N ASP A 199 -12.56 19.16 13.82
CA ASP A 199 -13.52 18.93 14.91
C ASP A 199 -13.35 17.53 15.53
N THR A 200 -12.42 16.73 14.99
CA THR A 200 -12.11 15.38 15.48
C THR A 200 -11.45 15.45 16.86
N GLN A 201 -12.13 14.91 17.86
CA GLN A 201 -11.67 14.84 19.25
C GLN A 201 -11.05 13.48 19.59
N ASN A 202 -10.40 13.40 20.76
CA ASN A 202 -9.78 12.18 21.31
C ASN A 202 -8.75 11.55 20.36
N LEU A 203 -7.90 12.38 19.76
CA LEU A 203 -6.77 11.93 18.99
C LEU A 203 -5.62 11.56 19.95
N SER A 204 -4.76 10.63 19.54
CA SER A 204 -3.49 10.45 20.24
C SER A 204 -2.63 11.70 20.03
N THR A 205 -1.71 11.98 20.95
CA THR A 205 -0.82 13.16 20.86
C THR A 205 -0.09 13.24 19.52
N ALA A 206 0.34 12.10 18.95
CA ALA A 206 0.98 12.06 17.64
C ALA A 206 0.02 12.48 16.49
N LEU A 207 -1.25 12.07 16.55
CA LEU A 207 -2.26 12.44 15.56
C LEU A 207 -2.72 13.91 15.72
N GLU A 208 -2.76 14.43 16.94
CA GLU A 208 -3.02 15.86 17.20
C GLU A 208 -1.90 16.73 16.59
N GLN A 209 -0.63 16.35 16.80
CA GLN A 209 0.51 17.04 16.20
C GLN A 209 0.43 17.01 14.67
N LEU A 210 0.13 15.86 14.08
CA LEU A 210 -0.04 15.73 12.63
C LEU A 210 -1.17 16.62 12.08
N GLN A 211 -2.30 16.71 12.77
CA GLN A 211 -3.41 17.59 12.39
C GLN A 211 -2.98 19.07 12.38
N ILE A 212 -2.18 19.49 13.38
CA ILE A 212 -1.60 20.84 13.44
C ILE A 212 -0.62 21.07 12.28
N GLU A 213 0.27 20.12 11.99
CA GLU A 213 1.22 20.18 10.87
C GLU A 213 0.50 20.32 9.52
N LEU A 214 -0.59 19.60 9.34
CA LEU A 214 -1.46 19.67 8.15
C LEU A 214 -2.41 20.88 8.17
N ARG A 215 -2.21 21.83 9.10
CA ARG A 215 -2.96 23.09 9.24
C ARG A 215 -4.47 22.88 9.38
N ASN A 216 -4.88 21.87 10.14
CA ASN A 216 -6.28 21.51 10.37
C ASN A 216 -7.08 21.22 9.07
N ARG A 217 -6.39 20.83 8.00
CA ARG A 217 -7.06 20.31 6.80
C ARG A 217 -7.67 18.94 7.11
N ARG A 218 -8.73 18.60 6.39
CA ARG A 218 -9.31 17.24 6.40
C ARG A 218 -8.32 16.27 5.74
N PHE A 219 -8.05 15.14 6.37
CA PHE A 219 -7.19 14.08 5.84
C PHE A 219 -7.69 12.69 6.29
N ILE A 220 -7.28 11.63 5.61
CA ILE A 220 -7.47 10.25 6.09
C ILE A 220 -6.13 9.74 6.60
N PHE A 221 -6.08 9.37 7.86
CA PHE A 221 -4.96 8.63 8.41
C PHE A 221 -5.21 7.13 8.27
N ALA A 222 -4.23 6.40 7.75
CA ALA A 222 -4.30 4.95 7.61
C ALA A 222 -2.99 4.30 8.06
N GLU A 223 -3.10 3.17 8.76
CA GLU A 223 -1.98 2.29 9.10
C GLU A 223 -2.13 0.95 8.42
N TYR A 224 -1.09 0.55 7.72
CA TYR A 224 -0.94 -0.76 7.10
C TYR A 224 0.14 -1.53 7.84
N GLY A 225 0.08 -2.86 7.79
CA GLY A 225 1.08 -3.64 8.48
C GLY A 225 0.87 -5.13 8.44
N LEU A 226 1.84 -5.85 8.98
CA LEU A 226 1.81 -7.30 9.12
C LEU A 226 1.74 -7.67 10.59
N GLU A 227 0.67 -8.34 10.99
CA GLU A 227 0.50 -8.92 12.32
C GLU A 227 1.34 -10.19 12.51
N ALA A 228 2.01 -10.30 13.64
CA ALA A 228 2.70 -11.52 14.04
C ALA A 228 1.72 -12.67 14.32
N GLY A 229 2.15 -13.89 14.03
CA GLY A 229 1.36 -15.11 14.15
C GLY A 229 0.33 -15.31 13.03
N LYS A 230 0.06 -14.29 12.21
CA LYS A 230 -0.95 -14.35 11.14
C LYS A 230 -0.38 -14.93 9.85
N GLU A 231 -1.23 -15.65 9.13
CA GLU A 231 -0.93 -16.20 7.81
C GLU A 231 -1.34 -15.22 6.71
N TYR A 232 -0.49 -15.10 5.70
CA TYR A 232 -0.66 -14.24 4.53
C TYR A 232 -0.45 -15.05 3.26
N TYR A 233 -0.98 -14.54 2.17
CA TYR A 233 -0.63 -14.98 0.83
C TYR A 233 0.67 -14.30 0.42
N ALA A 234 1.56 -15.03 -0.24
CA ALA A 234 2.76 -14.46 -0.79
C ALA A 234 3.07 -15.02 -2.17
N ARG A 235 3.78 -14.23 -2.98
CA ARG A 235 4.37 -14.70 -4.25
C ARG A 235 5.64 -13.92 -4.55
N LEU A 236 6.57 -14.54 -5.26
CA LEU A 236 7.69 -13.82 -5.84
C LEU A 236 7.23 -13.06 -7.06
N HIS A 237 7.72 -11.83 -7.21
CA HIS A 237 7.41 -10.98 -8.34
C HIS A 237 8.65 -10.24 -8.83
N ASN A 238 8.77 -10.08 -10.14
CA ASN A 238 9.89 -9.38 -10.76
C ASN A 238 9.52 -7.94 -11.10
N GLU A 239 10.03 -7.00 -10.32
CA GLU A 239 9.87 -5.58 -10.58
C GLU A 239 10.95 -5.08 -11.52
N THR A 240 10.51 -4.56 -12.67
CA THR A 240 11.40 -3.92 -13.64
C THR A 240 11.35 -2.41 -13.46
N TYR A 241 12.52 -1.77 -13.42
CA TYR A 241 12.66 -0.32 -13.41
C TYR A 241 13.85 0.14 -14.26
N HIS A 242 13.87 1.42 -14.61
CA HIS A 242 14.97 2.02 -15.35
C HIS A 242 15.84 2.83 -14.39
N LEU A 243 17.14 2.56 -14.41
CA LEU A 243 18.15 3.37 -13.74
C LEU A 243 18.51 4.57 -14.62
N PRO A 244 18.93 5.70 -14.02
CA PRO A 244 19.55 6.79 -14.75
C PRO A 244 20.66 6.29 -15.70
N PRO A 245 20.92 7.01 -16.80
CA PRO A 245 22.09 6.73 -17.62
C PRO A 245 23.38 7.04 -16.83
N GLU A 246 24.47 6.28 -17.05
CA GLU A 246 25.75 6.51 -16.36
C GLU A 246 26.54 7.68 -16.96
N GLY A 247 26.14 8.14 -18.15
CA GLY A 247 26.70 9.29 -18.84
C GLY A 247 25.65 10.05 -19.66
N PRO A 248 25.97 11.27 -20.13
CA PRO A 248 25.04 12.14 -20.86
C PRO A 248 24.55 11.53 -22.18
N ASP A 249 25.34 10.65 -22.79
CA ASP A 249 25.03 10.02 -24.09
C ASP A 249 24.63 8.53 -23.95
N GLU A 250 24.50 8.03 -22.72
CA GLU A 250 24.10 6.64 -22.48
C GLU A 250 22.58 6.51 -22.33
N PRO A 251 21.98 5.39 -22.78
CA PRO A 251 20.57 5.14 -22.53
C PRO A 251 20.32 4.73 -21.06
N PRO A 252 19.12 4.97 -20.52
CA PRO A 252 18.70 4.41 -19.24
C PRO A 252 18.87 2.89 -19.20
N ARG A 253 19.39 2.38 -18.09
CA ARG A 253 19.63 0.93 -17.92
C ARG A 253 18.43 0.25 -17.29
N ARG A 254 17.91 -0.79 -17.93
CA ARG A 254 16.87 -1.63 -17.32
C ARG A 254 17.47 -2.49 -16.21
N ARG A 255 16.82 -2.52 -15.04
CA ARG A 255 17.12 -3.43 -13.93
C ARG A 255 15.86 -4.17 -13.53
N THR A 256 16.04 -5.41 -13.07
CA THR A 256 14.97 -6.23 -12.52
C THR A 256 15.37 -6.67 -11.12
N ASN A 257 14.47 -6.47 -10.16
CA ASN A 257 14.60 -6.99 -8.81
C ASN A 257 13.47 -7.96 -8.53
N THR A 258 13.79 -9.08 -7.91
CA THR A 258 12.79 -10.01 -7.39
C THR A 258 12.40 -9.56 -5.98
N THR A 259 11.10 -9.42 -5.75
CA THR A 259 10.50 -9.02 -4.48
C THR A 259 9.49 -10.07 -4.03
N LEU A 260 9.29 -10.20 -2.73
CA LEU A 260 8.20 -10.98 -2.17
C LEU A 260 6.99 -10.06 -1.96
N GLN A 261 5.94 -10.28 -2.74
CA GLN A 261 4.66 -9.63 -2.51
C GLN A 261 3.92 -10.38 -1.41
N ILE A 262 3.38 -9.66 -0.43
CA ILE A 262 2.63 -10.22 0.71
C ILE A 262 1.26 -9.56 0.76
N SER A 263 0.20 -10.37 0.80
CA SER A 263 -1.18 -9.90 0.84
C SER A 263 -2.01 -10.63 1.89
N ASP A 264 -3.01 -9.93 2.45
CA ASP A 264 -4.04 -10.50 3.31
C ASP A 264 -5.14 -11.21 2.51
N ARG A 265 -5.10 -11.13 1.17
CA ARG A 265 -6.04 -11.76 0.24
C ARG A 265 -5.29 -12.51 -0.87
N SER A 266 -6.01 -13.39 -1.56
CA SER A 266 -5.42 -14.12 -2.70
C SER A 266 -5.11 -13.16 -3.85
N PHE A 267 -4.03 -13.43 -4.57
CA PHE A 267 -3.62 -12.69 -5.76
C PHE A 267 -4.57 -12.85 -6.94
N ALA A 268 -5.49 -13.82 -6.89
CA ALA A 268 -6.58 -13.93 -7.86
C ALA A 268 -7.53 -12.71 -7.84
N GLU A 269 -7.61 -12.00 -6.71
CA GLU A 269 -8.41 -10.77 -6.56
C GLU A 269 -7.64 -9.49 -6.92
N GLU A 270 -6.38 -9.60 -7.36
CA GLU A 270 -5.46 -8.48 -7.63
C GLU A 270 -5.41 -7.47 -6.47
N PRO A 271 -4.79 -7.85 -5.33
CA PRO A 271 -4.73 -6.99 -4.16
C PRO A 271 -3.99 -5.69 -4.48
N GLN A 272 -4.47 -4.60 -3.89
CA GLN A 272 -3.87 -3.30 -4.12
C GLN A 272 -2.61 -3.11 -3.28
N MET A 273 -1.58 -2.60 -3.91
CA MET A 273 -0.31 -2.24 -3.26
C MET A 273 -0.52 -1.12 -2.25
N THR A 274 0.21 -1.15 -1.12
CA THR A 274 0.18 -0.05 -0.14
C THR A 274 0.81 1.23 -0.70
N PRO A 275 0.45 2.42 -0.18
CA PRO A 275 0.85 3.70 -0.76
C PRO A 275 2.36 3.89 -0.96
N MET A 276 3.21 3.43 -0.03
CA MET A 276 4.67 3.54 -0.10
C MET A 276 5.26 3.12 -1.45
N TYR A 277 4.71 2.09 -2.06
CA TYR A 277 5.25 1.50 -3.28
C TYR A 277 4.58 2.01 -4.56
N ARG A 278 3.56 2.89 -4.45
CA ARG A 278 2.81 3.41 -5.62
C ARG A 278 3.52 4.55 -6.36
N THR A 279 4.54 5.17 -5.78
CA THR A 279 5.05 6.49 -6.23
C THR A 279 6.42 6.46 -6.92
N TRP A 280 6.98 5.28 -7.18
CA TRP A 280 8.27 5.18 -7.87
C TRP A 280 8.08 5.20 -9.38
N THR A 281 8.11 6.40 -9.97
CA THR A 281 8.23 6.62 -11.41
C THR A 281 9.51 7.40 -11.69
N TYR A 282 10.38 6.84 -12.54
CA TYR A 282 11.58 7.52 -13.05
C TYR A 282 11.24 8.29 -14.32
#